data_AF-A0A506PNC9-F1
#
_entry.id   AF-A0A506PNC9-F1
#
_cell.length_a   1.000
_cell.length_b   1.000
_cell.length_c   1.000
_cell.angle_alpha   90.00
_cell.angle_beta   90.00
_cell.angle_gamma   90.00
#
_symmetry.space_group_name_H-M   'P 1'
#
loop_
_entity.id
_entity.type
_entity.pdbx_description
1 polymer ?
#
loop_
_entity_poly.entity_id
_entity_poly.type
_entity_poly.pdbx_seq_one_letter_code
_entity_poly.pdbx_strand_id
1 'polypeptide(L)'
;MTAINIKTGIISIICYLTFLNCNGQINAISKNDITVNNNIILGMSTENFTTLFGIPVSIKNEYFEISDKNALVYQYDGGTFWFVDDSLHYFRIYSSAFSVFNNGITVNQNINATELLFPLSFLNKSNNALIINIIEYDRFITIEYNDFNWITSIEVNSY
;
A
#
# COMPACT_ATOMS: atom_id res chain seq x y z
N MET A 1 36.37 55.68 -39.40
CA MET A 1 34.94 55.32 -39.60
C MET A 1 34.84 53.81 -39.55
N THR A 2 33.98 53.29 -38.65
CA THR A 2 33.38 51.93 -38.59
C THR A 2 34.31 50.70 -38.48
N ALA A 3 34.06 49.64 -37.73
CA ALA A 3 33.13 49.31 -36.63
C ALA A 3 33.47 47.87 -36.13
N ILE A 4 33.41 47.67 -34.81
CA ILE A 4 32.81 46.55 -34.05
C ILE A 4 33.21 45.08 -34.37
N ASN A 5 34.18 44.59 -33.60
CA ASN A 5 34.15 43.56 -32.55
C ASN A 5 33.15 42.35 -32.55
N ILE A 6 33.72 41.18 -32.23
CA ILE A 6 33.21 39.93 -31.59
C ILE A 6 32.19 39.04 -32.34
N LYS A 7 32.54 37.76 -32.52
CA LYS A 7 31.63 36.62 -32.30
C LYS A 7 32.42 35.34 -31.96
N THR A 8 32.89 35.20 -30.72
CA THR A 8 32.35 34.35 -29.63
C THR A 8 32.25 32.86 -29.94
N GLY A 9 32.96 32.09 -29.12
CA GLY A 9 33.12 30.65 -29.18
C GLY A 9 31.81 29.88 -29.00
N ILE A 10 31.84 28.66 -29.54
CA ILE A 10 30.81 27.64 -29.38
C ILE A 10 30.90 27.15 -27.93
N ILE A 11 30.09 27.73 -27.05
CA ILE A 11 29.87 27.21 -25.70
C ILE A 11 28.88 26.04 -25.86
N SER A 12 29.40 24.82 -25.75
CA SER A 12 28.59 23.61 -25.63
C SER A 12 27.90 23.61 -24.27
N ILE A 13 26.66 24.09 -24.21
CA ILE A 13 25.78 23.94 -23.06
C ILE A 13 25.34 22.47 -23.02
N ILE A 14 26.01 21.69 -22.17
CA ILE A 14 25.51 20.39 -21.72
C ILE A 14 24.26 20.69 -20.90
N CYS A 15 23.10 20.54 -21.55
CA CYS A 15 21.80 20.61 -20.92
C CYS A 15 21.67 19.36 -20.03
N TYR A 16 22.03 19.48 -18.75
CA TYR A 16 21.63 18.52 -17.73
C TYR A 16 20.10 18.57 -17.65
N LEU A 17 19.45 17.73 -18.44
CA LEU A 17 18.07 17.32 -18.22
C LEU A 17 18.07 16.52 -16.92
N THR A 18 18.03 17.21 -15.79
CA THR A 18 17.49 16.59 -14.59
C THR A 18 16.04 16.29 -14.91
N PHE A 19 15.74 15.01 -15.11
CA PHE A 19 14.40 14.49 -14.98
C PHE A 19 13.99 14.76 -13.52
N LEU A 20 13.50 15.96 -13.26
CA LEU A 20 12.53 16.16 -12.20
C LEU A 20 11.32 15.36 -12.64
N ASN A 21 11.33 14.06 -12.36
CA ASN A 21 10.11 13.31 -12.19
C ASN A 21 9.41 14.01 -11.03
N CYS A 22 8.58 15.00 -11.38
CA CYS A 22 7.51 15.46 -10.52
C CYS A 22 6.55 14.27 -10.41
N ASN A 23 6.96 13.26 -9.63
CA ASN A 23 6.05 12.26 -9.13
C ASN A 23 5.12 13.07 -8.23
N GLY A 24 3.90 13.33 -8.70
CA GLY A 24 2.84 13.82 -7.84
C GLY A 24 2.89 13.01 -6.57
N GLN A 25 3.19 13.68 -5.46
CA GLN A 25 3.56 12.98 -4.25
C GLN A 25 2.34 12.22 -3.75
N ILE A 26 2.37 10.90 -3.84
CA ILE A 26 1.23 10.04 -3.48
C ILE A 26 1.13 10.04 -1.96
N ASN A 27 0.22 10.86 -1.43
CA ASN A 27 -0.17 10.89 -0.02
C ASN A 27 -1.27 9.88 0.30
N ALA A 28 -1.94 9.37 -0.71
CA ALA A 28 -3.10 8.54 -0.57
C ALA A 28 -3.21 7.59 -1.76
N ILE A 29 -3.72 6.40 -1.51
CA ILE A 29 -3.86 5.34 -2.50
C ILE A 29 -5.35 5.16 -2.84
N SER A 30 -5.67 4.82 -4.09
CA SER A 30 -7.04 4.44 -4.43
C SER A 30 -7.38 3.09 -3.77
N LYS A 31 -8.63 2.92 -3.33
CA LYS A 31 -9.13 1.63 -2.84
C LYS A 31 -8.83 0.49 -3.82
N ASN A 32 -8.89 0.75 -5.13
CA ASN A 32 -8.69 -0.26 -6.17
C ASN A 32 -7.23 -0.67 -6.37
N ASP A 33 -6.27 0.11 -5.87
CA ASP A 33 -4.85 -0.22 -5.95
C ASP A 33 -4.40 -1.10 -4.75
N ILE A 34 -5.29 -1.30 -3.78
CA ILE A 34 -5.09 -2.16 -2.62
C ILE A 34 -5.54 -3.56 -2.99
N THR A 35 -4.58 -4.35 -3.45
CA THR A 35 -4.79 -5.75 -3.79
C THR A 35 -4.05 -6.67 -2.83
N VAL A 36 -4.60 -7.85 -2.52
CA VAL A 36 -3.86 -8.98 -1.96
C VAL A 36 -3.61 -10.01 -3.06
N ASN A 37 -2.35 -10.40 -3.25
CA ASN A 37 -1.89 -11.28 -4.32
C ASN A 37 -2.41 -10.86 -5.71
N ASN A 38 -2.42 -9.54 -5.96
CA ASN A 38 -2.86 -8.86 -7.20
C ASN A 38 -4.34 -9.06 -7.61
N ASN A 39 -5.11 -9.91 -6.92
CA ASN A 39 -6.46 -10.29 -7.38
C ASN A 39 -7.56 -9.98 -6.36
N ILE A 40 -7.26 -9.97 -5.07
CA ILE A 40 -8.25 -9.69 -4.02
C ILE A 40 -8.32 -8.21 -3.75
N ILE A 41 -9.52 -7.66 -3.79
CA ILE A 41 -9.79 -6.25 -3.53
C ILE A 41 -10.79 -6.08 -2.40
N LEU A 42 -10.74 -4.92 -1.76
CA LEU A 42 -11.75 -4.50 -0.80
C LEU A 42 -13.13 -4.43 -1.48
N GLY A 43 -14.14 -4.99 -0.83
CA GLY A 43 -15.49 -5.09 -1.38
C GLY A 43 -15.81 -6.45 -2.03
N MET A 44 -14.82 -7.32 -2.22
CA MET A 44 -15.01 -8.63 -2.84
C MET A 44 -15.90 -9.55 -1.99
N SER A 45 -16.81 -10.29 -2.64
CA SER A 45 -17.66 -11.26 -1.95
C SER A 45 -16.91 -12.49 -1.45
N THR A 46 -17.48 -13.17 -0.46
CA THR A 46 -16.86 -14.38 0.10
C THR A 46 -16.70 -15.50 -0.93
N GLU A 47 -17.66 -15.64 -1.86
CA GLU A 47 -17.62 -16.61 -2.96
C GLU A 47 -16.46 -16.33 -3.93
N ASN A 48 -16.36 -15.09 -4.42
CA ASN A 48 -15.28 -14.69 -5.33
C ASN A 48 -13.91 -14.81 -4.63
N PHE A 49 -13.85 -14.43 -3.36
CA PHE A 49 -12.64 -14.54 -2.56
C PHE A 49 -12.18 -15.99 -2.44
N THR A 50 -13.05 -16.90 -2.01
CA THR A 50 -12.67 -18.33 -1.83
C THR A 50 -12.39 -19.05 -3.14
N THR A 51 -12.98 -18.60 -4.25
CA THR A 51 -12.64 -19.10 -5.58
C THR A 51 -11.19 -18.77 -5.97
N LEU A 52 -10.70 -17.57 -5.60
CA LEU A 52 -9.34 -17.13 -5.92
C LEU A 52 -8.30 -17.60 -4.89
N PHE A 53 -8.67 -17.64 -3.61
CA PHE A 53 -7.75 -17.90 -2.50
C PHE A 53 -7.80 -19.32 -1.94
N GLY A 54 -8.80 -20.09 -2.35
CA GLY A 54 -9.07 -21.41 -1.80
C GLY A 54 -9.74 -21.36 -0.44
N ILE A 55 -9.78 -22.53 0.21
CA ILE A 55 -10.53 -22.76 1.44
C ILE A 55 -9.70 -22.23 2.64
N PRO A 56 -10.29 -21.43 3.55
CA PRO A 56 -9.61 -20.98 4.76
C PRO A 56 -9.34 -22.14 5.73
N VAL A 57 -8.34 -21.97 6.59
CA VAL A 57 -8.03 -22.89 7.70
C VAL A 57 -9.18 -22.93 8.71
N SER A 58 -9.80 -21.79 8.98
CA SER A 58 -11.01 -21.73 9.79
C SER A 58 -11.87 -20.50 9.46
N ILE A 59 -13.15 -20.61 9.80
CA ILE A 59 -14.15 -19.54 9.67
C ILE A 59 -14.80 -19.32 11.03
N LYS A 60 -14.90 -18.07 11.46
CA LYS A 60 -15.54 -17.68 12.73
C LYS A 60 -16.47 -16.50 12.53
N ASN A 61 -17.47 -16.38 13.39
CA ASN A 61 -18.25 -15.15 13.52
C ASN A 61 -17.67 -14.32 14.66
N GLU A 62 -17.34 -13.06 14.39
CA GLU A 62 -16.85 -12.11 15.37
C GLU A 62 -17.71 -10.85 15.32
N TYR A 63 -18.07 -10.30 16.48
CA TYR A 63 -18.76 -9.01 16.51
C TYR A 63 -17.76 -7.92 16.15
N PHE A 64 -18.08 -7.17 15.10
CA PHE A 64 -17.22 -6.14 14.54
C PHE A 64 -17.76 -4.77 14.91
N GLU A 65 -17.22 -4.25 16.02
CA GLU A 65 -17.71 -3.05 16.73
C GLU A 65 -17.86 -1.83 15.81
N ILE A 66 -16.92 -1.64 14.88
CA ILE A 66 -16.91 -0.48 13.95
C ILE A 66 -18.19 -0.42 13.11
N SER A 67 -18.77 -1.58 12.77
CA SER A 67 -19.97 -1.66 11.93
C SER A 67 -21.25 -2.03 12.67
N ASP A 68 -21.17 -2.29 13.99
CA ASP A 68 -22.27 -2.87 14.79
C ASP A 68 -22.89 -4.11 14.12
N LYS A 69 -22.03 -4.98 13.54
CA LYS A 69 -22.44 -6.18 12.80
C LYS A 69 -21.51 -7.33 13.10
N ASN A 70 -22.01 -8.54 12.89
CA ASN A 70 -21.16 -9.72 12.88
C ASN A 70 -20.37 -9.77 11.58
N ALA A 71 -19.06 -9.91 11.69
CA ALA A 71 -18.18 -10.22 10.59
C ALA A 71 -17.95 -11.74 10.53
N LEU A 72 -17.89 -12.26 9.30
CA LEU A 72 -17.37 -13.58 9.01
C LEU A 72 -15.86 -13.47 8.82
N VAL A 73 -15.09 -14.19 9.63
CA VAL A 73 -13.64 -14.05 9.71
C VAL A 73 -12.97 -15.28 9.14
N TYR A 74 -12.29 -15.12 8.01
CA TYR A 74 -11.56 -16.17 7.33
C TYR A 74 -10.10 -16.13 7.75
N GLN A 75 -9.64 -17.24 8.32
CA GLN A 75 -8.27 -17.41 8.78
C GLN A 75 -7.48 -18.26 7.80
N TYR A 76 -6.35 -17.74 7.33
CA TYR A 76 -5.36 -18.45 6.53
C TYR A 76 -4.03 -18.50 7.29
N ASP A 77 -3.13 -19.37 6.87
CA ASP A 77 -1.77 -19.35 7.39
C ASP A 77 -1.08 -18.06 6.95
N GLY A 78 -0.92 -17.12 7.87
CA GLY A 78 -0.28 -15.83 7.61
C GLY A 78 -1.18 -14.64 7.26
N GLY A 79 -2.51 -14.81 7.31
CA GLY A 79 -3.43 -13.71 7.02
C GLY A 79 -4.85 -13.96 7.53
N THR A 80 -5.52 -12.87 7.89
CA THR A 80 -6.91 -12.86 8.35
C THR A 80 -7.73 -11.87 7.53
N PHE A 81 -8.95 -12.25 7.18
CA PHE A 81 -9.85 -11.47 6.32
C PHE A 81 -11.24 -11.41 6.95
N TRP A 82 -11.79 -10.20 7.14
CA TRP A 82 -13.09 -9.97 7.74
C TRP A 82 -14.09 -9.50 6.70
N PHE A 83 -15.19 -10.23 6.61
CA PHE A 83 -16.31 -9.97 5.71
C PHE A 83 -17.52 -9.47 6.49
N VAL A 84 -18.07 -8.34 6.08
CA VAL A 84 -19.33 -7.80 6.62
C VAL A 84 -20.32 -7.75 5.46
N ASP A 85 -21.54 -8.28 5.68
CA ASP A 85 -22.59 -8.37 4.64
C ASP A 85 -22.11 -8.98 3.30
N ASP A 86 -21.36 -10.09 3.38
CA ASP A 86 -20.73 -10.75 2.20
C ASP A 86 -19.78 -9.84 1.42
N SER A 87 -19.05 -8.96 2.10
CA SER A 87 -18.09 -8.06 1.47
C SER A 87 -16.80 -7.95 2.28
N LEU A 88 -15.65 -8.10 1.63
CA LEU A 88 -14.34 -7.97 2.26
C LEU A 88 -14.13 -6.53 2.73
N HIS A 89 -14.09 -6.32 4.03
CA HIS A 89 -13.91 -4.99 4.61
C HIS A 89 -12.50 -4.82 5.16
N TYR A 90 -11.99 -5.81 5.91
CA TYR A 90 -10.68 -5.69 6.57
C TYR A 90 -9.82 -6.91 6.25
N PHE A 91 -8.52 -6.68 6.23
CA PHE A 91 -7.55 -7.75 6.25
C PHE A 91 -6.38 -7.36 7.13
N ARG A 92 -5.69 -8.39 7.62
CA ARG A 92 -4.38 -8.29 8.26
C ARG A 92 -3.50 -9.37 7.71
N ILE A 93 -2.38 -8.98 7.13
CA ILE A 93 -1.36 -9.86 6.58
C ILE A 93 -0.15 -9.84 7.51
N TYR A 94 0.34 -11.02 7.90
CA TYR A 94 1.47 -11.18 8.82
C TYR A 94 2.43 -12.30 8.36
N SER A 95 2.37 -12.66 7.08
CA SER A 95 3.27 -13.61 6.42
C SER A 95 3.68 -13.13 5.03
N SER A 96 4.88 -13.52 4.61
CA SER A 96 5.40 -13.26 3.27
C SER A 96 4.74 -14.14 2.19
N ALA A 97 3.82 -15.04 2.56
CA ALA A 97 2.99 -15.79 1.62
C ALA A 97 2.01 -14.90 0.84
N PHE A 98 1.82 -13.65 1.30
CA PHE A 98 0.95 -12.68 0.69
C PHE A 98 1.71 -11.42 0.27
N SER A 99 1.34 -10.88 -0.88
CA SER A 99 1.75 -9.55 -1.33
C SER A 99 0.58 -8.57 -1.28
N VAL A 100 0.86 -7.35 -0.84
CA VAL A 100 -0.10 -6.24 -0.80
C VAL A 100 0.32 -5.17 -1.80
N PHE A 101 -0.68 -4.54 -2.43
CA PHE A 101 -0.54 -3.59 -3.54
C PHE A 101 -0.10 -4.24 -4.85
N ASN A 102 -0.46 -3.62 -5.97
CA ASN A 102 -0.08 -4.07 -7.32
C ASN A 102 1.45 -4.17 -7.53
N ASN A 103 2.23 -3.42 -6.75
CA ASN A 103 3.70 -3.40 -6.83
C ASN A 103 4.39 -4.37 -5.83
N GLY A 104 3.60 -5.13 -5.06
CA GLY A 104 4.08 -6.27 -4.26
C GLY A 104 4.93 -5.89 -3.05
N ILE A 105 4.31 -5.38 -1.99
CA ILE A 105 4.92 -5.29 -0.66
C ILE A 105 4.56 -6.53 0.16
N THR A 106 5.56 -7.17 0.77
CA THR A 106 5.37 -8.37 1.58
C THR A 106 5.88 -8.18 3.00
N VAL A 107 5.37 -8.99 3.93
CA VAL A 107 5.99 -9.15 5.26
C VAL A 107 7.42 -9.69 5.09
N ASN A 108 8.31 -9.36 6.03
CA ASN A 108 9.76 -9.60 6.02
C ASN A 108 10.55 -8.80 4.95
N GLN A 109 9.90 -7.96 4.15
CA GLN A 109 10.59 -6.98 3.32
C GLN A 109 11.06 -5.80 4.18
N ASN A 110 12.14 -5.14 3.75
CA ASN A 110 12.59 -3.92 4.41
C ASN A 110 11.62 -2.77 4.12
N ILE A 111 11.18 -2.02 5.14
CA ILE A 111 10.23 -0.91 4.98
C ILE A 111 10.74 0.17 4.02
N ASN A 112 12.05 0.33 3.83
CA ASN A 112 12.62 1.29 2.88
C ASN A 112 12.17 1.03 1.43
N ALA A 113 11.75 -0.20 1.10
CA ALA A 113 11.16 -0.48 -0.21
C ALA A 113 9.86 0.29 -0.48
N THR A 114 9.19 0.77 0.56
CA THR A 114 7.96 1.58 0.44
C THR A 114 8.23 3.05 0.12
N GLU A 115 9.47 3.54 0.25
CA GLU A 115 9.82 4.95 0.03
C GLU A 115 9.50 5.41 -1.39
N LEU A 116 9.78 4.58 -2.40
CA LEU A 116 9.48 4.89 -3.79
C LEU A 116 7.98 4.90 -4.09
N LEU A 117 7.19 4.14 -3.34
CA LEU A 117 5.74 4.01 -3.54
C LEU A 117 4.97 5.09 -2.80
N PHE A 118 5.40 5.40 -1.56
CA PHE A 118 4.70 6.28 -0.64
C PHE A 118 5.68 7.27 0.01
N PRO A 119 6.35 8.13 -0.77
CA PRO A 119 7.46 8.96 -0.27
C PRO A 119 7.04 9.87 0.88
N LEU A 120 5.83 10.43 0.84
CA LEU A 120 5.35 11.31 1.91
C LEU A 120 4.94 10.55 3.17
N SER A 121 4.24 9.42 3.05
CA SER A 121 3.97 8.55 4.20
C SER A 121 5.27 8.03 4.82
N PHE A 122 6.27 7.70 3.99
CA PHE A 122 7.56 7.23 4.44
C PHE A 122 8.37 8.31 5.19
N LEU A 123 8.28 9.57 4.77
CA LEU A 123 8.89 10.70 5.47
C LEU A 123 8.20 11.01 6.81
N ASN A 124 6.91 10.71 6.93
CA ASN A 124 6.10 11.00 8.12
C ASN A 124 5.78 9.76 8.98
N LYS A 125 6.43 8.62 8.71
CA LYS A 125 6.21 7.37 9.46
C LYS A 125 6.68 7.50 10.91
N SER A 126 6.09 6.71 11.80
CA SER A 126 6.53 6.61 13.20
C SER A 126 7.78 5.72 13.30
N ASN A 127 8.19 5.32 14.51
CA ASN A 127 9.30 4.38 14.65
C ASN A 127 8.95 2.94 14.25
N ASN A 128 7.66 2.60 14.17
CA ASN A 128 7.18 1.23 14.04
C ASN A 128 6.03 1.06 13.04
N ALA A 129 5.56 2.14 12.42
CA ALA A 129 4.42 2.09 11.51
C ALA A 129 4.49 3.18 10.43
N LEU A 130 4.11 2.80 9.22
CA LEU A 130 3.86 3.72 8.10
C LEU A 130 2.36 3.68 7.80
N ILE A 131 1.73 4.86 7.75
CA ILE A 131 0.30 5.01 7.48
C ILE A 131 0.09 5.53 6.06
N ILE A 132 -0.79 4.89 5.30
CA ILE A 132 -1.17 5.27 3.93
C ILE A 132 -2.68 5.51 3.91
N ASN A 133 -3.09 6.75 3.63
CA ASN A 133 -4.50 7.10 3.56
C ASN A 133 -5.15 6.49 2.31
N ILE A 134 -6.41 6.09 2.39
CA ILE A 134 -7.17 5.60 1.23
C ILE A 134 -8.07 6.74 0.73
N ILE A 135 -7.99 7.06 -0.56
CA ILE A 135 -8.75 8.15 -1.17
C ILE A 135 -10.26 7.83 -1.11
N GLU A 136 -11.06 8.83 -0.69
CA GLU A 136 -12.52 8.76 -0.66
C GLU A 136 -13.07 7.53 0.09
N TYR A 137 -12.27 7.03 1.04
CA TYR A 137 -12.59 5.88 1.86
C TYR A 137 -12.14 6.20 3.28
N ASP A 138 -13.03 6.06 4.25
CA ASP A 138 -12.79 6.43 5.66
C ASP A 138 -11.91 5.39 6.37
N ARG A 139 -10.74 5.13 5.77
CA ARG A 139 -9.82 4.03 6.08
C ARG A 139 -8.40 4.37 5.66
N PHE A 140 -7.46 3.63 6.24
CA PHE A 140 -6.04 3.71 5.93
C PHE A 140 -5.40 2.32 5.96
N ILE A 141 -4.23 2.19 5.34
CA ILE A 141 -3.35 1.04 5.52
C ILE A 141 -2.31 1.37 6.57
N THR A 142 -2.09 0.46 7.51
CA THR A 142 -0.90 0.46 8.36
C THR A 142 0.07 -0.60 7.86
N ILE A 143 1.33 -0.21 7.65
CA ILE A 143 2.46 -1.13 7.47
C ILE A 143 3.29 -1.06 8.75
N GLU A 144 3.20 -2.10 9.58
CA GLU A 144 4.00 -2.22 10.80
C GLU A 144 5.38 -2.81 10.47
N TYR A 145 6.40 -2.36 11.21
CA TYR A 145 7.75 -2.90 11.11
C TYR A 145 8.47 -2.84 12.45
N ASN A 146 9.52 -3.65 12.58
CA ASN A 146 10.35 -3.73 13.79
C ASN A 146 11.56 -2.78 13.75
N ASP A 147 12.34 -2.76 14.83
CA ASP A 147 13.54 -1.94 14.98
C ASP A 147 14.65 -2.25 13.96
N PHE A 148 14.57 -3.39 13.26
CA PHE A 148 15.45 -3.76 12.16
C PHE A 148 14.90 -3.38 10.79
N ASN A 149 13.83 -2.57 10.76
CA ASN A 149 13.15 -2.11 9.55
C ASN A 149 12.49 -3.23 8.74
N TRP A 150 12.22 -4.40 9.34
CA TRP A 150 11.49 -5.48 8.67
C TRP A 150 10.00 -5.33 8.89
N ILE A 151 9.23 -5.34 7.81
CA ILE A 151 7.77 -5.33 7.84
C ILE A 151 7.27 -6.56 8.60
N THR A 152 6.45 -6.35 9.62
CA THR A 152 5.85 -7.39 10.46
C THR A 152 4.39 -7.64 10.13
N SER A 153 3.67 -6.60 9.70
CA SER A 153 2.28 -6.75 9.29
C SER A 153 1.83 -5.64 8.33
N ILE A 154 0.77 -5.92 7.57
CA ILE A 154 0.08 -4.98 6.71
C ILE A 154 -1.42 -5.13 6.92
N GLU A 155 -2.11 -4.05 7.25
CA GLU A 155 -3.53 -4.10 7.62
C GLU A 155 -4.32 -2.90 7.15
N VAL A 156 -5.60 -3.12 6.85
CA VAL A 156 -6.59 -2.06 6.63
C VAL A 156 -7.20 -1.70 7.97
N ASN A 157 -7.22 -0.41 8.29
CA ASN A 157 -7.84 0.16 9.49
C ASN A 157 -8.91 1.19 9.12
N SER A 158 -9.69 1.62 10.10
CA SER A 158 -10.65 2.72 10.01
C SER A 158 -10.27 3.83 10.99
N TYR A 159 -10.64 5.07 10.66
CA TYR A 159 -10.45 6.22 11.56
C TYR A 159 -11.37 6.18 12.78
#